data_AF-R6MQY0-F1
#
_entry.id   AF-R6MQY0-F1
#
_cell.length_a   1.000
_cell.length_b   1.000
_cell.length_c   1.000
_cell.angle_alpha   90.00
_cell.angle_beta   90.00
_cell.angle_gamma   90.00
#
_symmetry.space_group_name_H-M   'P 1'
#
loop_
_entity.id
_entity.type
_entity.pdbx_description
1 polymer ?
#
loop_
_entity_poly.entity_id
_entity_poly.type
_entity_poly.pdbx_seq_one_letter_code
_entity_poly.pdbx_strand_id
1 'polypeptide(L)'
;MEAVNCLRCEYKDADNGNCTAAGGFCTAVPAAYCPLLRRYLGTGMTPEQAANAKTIIESAFAEDTSKAERIRKLLAADKEGRVLILPCKRGDGIYICGAGRAWRFWVTDVSTLNGRTVLNVQGFGTIAADDIGKTAFLSLEEAERALEEQKNV
;
A
#
# COMPACT_ATOMS: atom_id res chain seq x y z
N MET A 1 19.50 0.03 24.83
CA MET A 1 18.69 -0.86 23.97
C MET A 1 17.23 -0.50 24.26
N GLU A 2 16.49 -0.02 23.25
CA GLU A 2 15.10 0.41 23.46
C GLU A 2 14.23 -0.80 23.82
N ALA A 3 13.53 -0.71 24.94
CA ALA A 3 12.78 -1.83 25.50
C ALA A 3 11.51 -2.10 24.66
N VAL A 4 11.53 -3.18 23.86
CA VAL A 4 10.46 -3.50 22.91
C VAL A 4 9.37 -4.40 23.54
N ASN A 5 8.12 -3.95 23.36
CA ASN A 5 6.78 -4.55 23.47
C ASN A 5 6.32 -5.53 24.58
N CYS A 6 7.13 -5.95 25.55
CA CYS A 6 6.60 -6.61 26.79
C CYS A 6 7.01 -5.90 28.09
N LEU A 7 8.06 -5.08 28.04
CA LEU A 7 8.61 -4.37 29.21
C LEU A 7 7.84 -3.11 29.60
N ARG A 8 6.90 -2.64 28.77
CA ARG A 8 5.99 -1.51 29.05
C ARG A 8 4.55 -1.95 29.40
N CYS A 9 4.31 -3.26 29.55
CA CYS A 9 3.01 -3.79 29.93
C CYS A 9 2.73 -3.45 31.40
N GLU A 10 1.60 -2.80 31.70
CA GLU A 10 1.19 -2.48 33.08
C GLU A 10 0.91 -3.72 33.93
N TYR A 11 0.63 -4.86 33.29
CA TYR A 11 0.43 -6.15 33.96
C TYR A 11 1.73 -6.90 34.26
N LYS A 12 2.91 -6.37 33.90
CA LYS A 12 4.19 -6.99 34.25
C LYS A 12 4.62 -6.49 35.63
N ASP A 13 4.82 -7.42 36.55
CA ASP A 13 5.47 -7.17 37.83
C ASP A 13 6.92 -6.70 37.61
N ALA A 14 7.30 -5.61 38.29
CA ALA A 14 8.59 -4.98 38.11
C ALA A 14 9.74 -5.83 38.64
N ASP A 15 9.51 -6.57 39.73
CA ASP A 15 10.52 -7.24 40.51
C ASP A 15 10.79 -8.66 40.01
N ASN A 16 9.74 -9.40 39.67
CA ASN A 16 9.86 -10.80 39.28
C ASN A 16 9.48 -11.06 37.81
N GLY A 17 8.98 -10.06 37.07
CA GLY A 17 8.62 -10.21 35.67
C GLY A 17 7.41 -11.11 35.40
N ASN A 18 6.65 -11.47 36.44
CA ASN A 18 5.41 -12.22 36.37
C ASN A 18 4.29 -11.35 35.77
N CYS A 19 3.40 -11.97 35.00
CA CYS A 19 2.18 -11.34 34.51
C CYS A 19 1.12 -11.37 35.61
N THR A 20 0.77 -10.21 36.17
CA THR A 20 -0.24 -10.08 37.23
C THR A 20 -1.66 -10.41 36.75
N ALA A 21 -1.90 -10.39 35.43
CA ALA A 21 -3.21 -10.69 34.84
C ALA A 21 -3.47 -12.19 34.59
N ALA A 22 -2.41 -13.00 34.39
CA ALA A 22 -2.55 -14.41 34.00
C ALA A 22 -1.74 -15.38 34.88
N GLY A 23 -0.75 -14.89 35.63
CA GLY A 23 0.21 -15.71 36.36
C GLY A 23 1.30 -16.32 35.46
N GLY A 24 2.51 -16.45 35.99
CA GLY A 24 3.72 -16.89 35.28
C GLY A 24 4.57 -15.76 34.69
N PHE A 25 5.87 -16.01 34.50
CA PHE A 25 6.78 -15.07 33.84
C PHE A 25 6.17 -14.58 32.51
N CYS A 26 6.22 -13.28 32.25
CA CYS A 26 5.61 -12.67 31.06
C CYS A 26 6.12 -13.29 29.74
N THR A 27 7.37 -13.77 29.74
CA THR A 27 7.98 -14.52 28.62
C THR A 27 7.56 -15.99 28.55
N ALA A 28 7.04 -16.56 29.64
CA ALA A 28 6.53 -17.93 29.73
C ALA A 28 5.00 -18.01 29.53
N VAL A 29 4.28 -16.88 29.56
CA VAL A 29 2.87 -16.81 29.20
C VAL A 29 2.75 -17.05 27.69
N PRO A 30 2.01 -18.08 27.23
CA PRO A 30 1.80 -18.26 25.80
C PRO A 30 1.15 -17.00 25.23
N ALA A 31 1.61 -16.54 24.06
CA ALA A 31 1.15 -15.30 23.44
C ALA A 31 -0.39 -15.17 23.42
N ALA A 32 -1.09 -16.29 23.22
CA ALA A 32 -2.55 -16.40 23.24
C ALA A 32 -3.24 -15.99 24.56
N TYR A 33 -2.53 -15.91 25.69
CA TYR A 33 -3.08 -15.50 26.99
C TYR A 33 -2.75 -14.05 27.37
N CYS A 34 -1.90 -13.35 26.61
CA CYS A 34 -1.58 -11.95 26.88
C CYS A 34 -2.79 -11.04 26.61
N PRO A 35 -3.30 -10.28 27.61
CA PRO A 35 -4.44 -9.39 27.41
C PRO A 35 -4.17 -8.27 26.38
N LEU A 36 -2.94 -7.72 26.34
CA LEU A 36 -2.57 -6.71 25.35
C LEU A 36 -2.58 -7.27 23.94
N LEU A 37 -2.05 -8.48 23.75
CA LEU A 37 -2.07 -9.13 22.43
C LEU A 37 -3.50 -9.45 22.01
N ARG A 38 -4.36 -9.92 22.92
CA ARG A 38 -5.78 -10.13 22.61
C ARG A 38 -6.50 -8.85 22.22
N ARG A 39 -6.26 -7.74 22.93
CA ARG A 39 -6.83 -6.43 22.57
C ARG A 39 -6.37 -6.00 21.18
N TYR A 40 -5.08 -6.12 20.90
CA TYR A 40 -4.54 -5.81 19.59
C TYR A 40 -5.14 -6.69 18.49
N LEU A 41 -5.14 -8.02 18.65
CA LEU A 41 -5.75 -8.94 17.70
C LEU A 41 -7.26 -8.70 17.52
N GLY A 42 -7.96 -8.30 18.59
CA GLY A 42 -9.37 -7.92 18.56
C GLY A 42 -9.66 -6.67 17.71
N THR A 43 -8.67 -5.84 17.41
CA THR A 43 -8.83 -4.74 16.44
C THR A 43 -8.97 -5.22 15.00
N GLY A 44 -8.55 -6.46 14.70
CA GLY A 44 -8.48 -7.00 13.34
C GLY A 44 -7.43 -6.34 12.45
N MET A 45 -6.62 -5.41 12.98
CA MET A 45 -5.61 -4.69 12.21
C MET A 45 -4.32 -5.51 12.09
N THR A 46 -3.68 -5.44 10.92
CA THR A 46 -2.29 -5.87 10.76
C THR A 46 -1.33 -4.90 11.48
N PRO A 47 -0.08 -5.29 11.77
CA PRO A 47 0.86 -4.40 12.46
C PRO A 47 1.13 -3.12 11.66
N GLU A 48 1.19 -3.25 10.33
CA GLU A 48 1.37 -2.13 9.41
C GLU A 48 0.17 -1.17 9.45
N GLN A 49 -1.07 -1.68 9.46
CA GLN A 49 -2.26 -0.85 9.57
C GLN A 49 -2.29 -0.06 10.88
N ALA A 50 -1.96 -0.70 12.01
CA ALA A 50 -1.90 -0.04 13.31
C ALA A 50 -0.80 1.04 13.37
N ALA A 51 0.38 0.76 12.79
CA ALA A 51 1.47 1.73 12.69
C ALA A 51 1.11 2.93 11.81
N ASN A 52 0.43 2.69 10.68
CA ASN A 52 -0.02 3.74 9.79
C ASN A 52 -1.08 4.63 10.46
N ALA A 53 -2.08 4.04 11.12
CA ALA A 53 -3.10 4.77 11.87
C ALA A 53 -2.47 5.66 12.95
N LYS A 54 -1.50 5.14 13.70
CA LYS A 54 -0.74 5.91 14.69
C LYS A 54 -0.05 7.12 14.04
N THR A 55 0.66 6.91 12.93
CA THR A 55 1.40 7.98 12.23
C THR A 55 0.48 9.10 11.76
N ILE A 56 -0.71 8.75 11.26
CA ILE A 56 -1.73 9.72 10.82
C ILE A 56 -2.22 10.55 12.02
N ILE A 57 -2.54 9.90 13.14
CA ILE A 57 -3.00 10.57 14.36
C ILE A 57 -1.92 11.51 14.88
N GLU A 58 -0.69 11.04 15.05
CA GLU A 58 0.44 11.88 15.51
C GLU A 58 0.67 13.07 14.58
N SER A 59 0.59 12.88 13.26
CA SER A 59 0.73 13.96 12.28
C SER A 59 -0.40 15.00 12.37
N ALA A 60 -1.58 14.63 12.87
CA ALA A 60 -2.69 15.56 13.05
C ALA A 60 -2.54 16.46 14.28
N PHE A 61 -1.71 16.06 15.25
CA PHE A 61 -1.46 16.77 16.50
C PHE A 61 -0.02 17.29 16.65
N ALA A 62 0.82 17.09 15.64
CA ALA A 62 2.17 17.66 15.59
C ALA A 62 2.11 19.21 15.46
N GLU A 63 3.18 19.89 15.86
CA GLU A 63 3.32 21.35 15.65
C GLU A 63 3.22 21.70 14.15
N ASP A 64 3.83 20.87 13.30
CA ASP A 64 3.65 20.92 11.85
C ASP A 64 2.49 20.01 11.42
N THR A 65 1.33 20.64 11.20
CA THR A 65 0.12 19.96 10.73
C THR A 65 0.03 19.84 9.20
N SER A 66 1.07 20.25 8.45
CA SER A 66 1.05 20.29 6.97
C SER A 66 0.73 18.93 6.34
N LYS A 67 1.21 17.83 6.93
CA LYS A 67 0.92 16.46 6.47
C LYS A 67 -0.55 16.12 6.62
N ALA A 68 -1.12 16.36 7.80
CA ALA A 68 -2.54 16.10 8.05
C ALA A 68 -3.42 16.97 7.15
N GLU A 69 -3.04 18.23 6.95
CA GLU A 69 -3.76 19.14 6.08
C GLU A 69 -3.69 18.71 4.60
N ARG A 70 -2.53 18.20 4.14
CA ARG A 70 -2.40 17.61 2.81
C ARG A 70 -3.32 16.39 2.63
N ILE A 71 -3.40 15.50 3.63
CA ILE A 71 -4.29 14.34 3.58
C ILE A 71 -5.75 14.78 3.50
N ARG A 72 -6.18 15.77 4.30
CA ARG A 72 -7.55 16.33 4.22
C ARG A 72 -7.85 16.90 2.85
N LYS A 73 -6.93 17.66 2.25
CA LYS A 73 -7.09 18.22 0.89
C LYS A 73 -7.21 17.15 -0.17
N LEU A 74 -6.42 16.07 -0.08
CA LEU A 74 -6.51 14.92 -0.99
C LEU A 74 -7.85 14.20 -0.83
N LEU A 75 -8.32 13.99 0.40
CA LEU A 75 -9.62 13.36 0.67
C LEU A 75 -10.80 14.21 0.17
N ALA A 76 -10.73 15.53 0.33
CA ALA A 76 -11.73 16.45 -0.22
C ALA A 76 -11.73 16.42 -1.75
N ALA A 77 -10.53 16.43 -2.35
CA ALA A 77 -10.39 16.31 -3.80
C ALA A 77 -10.93 14.99 -4.33
N ASP A 78 -10.71 13.88 -3.62
CA ASP A 78 -11.24 12.57 -3.97
C ASP A 78 -12.77 12.55 -3.95
N LYS A 79 -13.37 13.05 -2.86
CA LYS A 79 -14.84 13.20 -2.73
C LYS A 79 -15.45 14.10 -3.81
N GLU A 80 -14.74 15.14 -4.22
CA GLU A 80 -15.15 16.07 -5.27
C GLU A 80 -14.84 15.56 -6.69
N GLY A 81 -14.30 14.35 -6.84
CA GLY A 81 -13.96 13.77 -8.14
C GLY A 81 -12.80 14.47 -8.86
N ARG A 82 -11.96 15.21 -8.13
CA ARG A 82 -10.78 15.93 -8.65
C ARG A 82 -9.50 15.10 -8.64
N VAL A 83 -9.50 13.94 -7.99
CA VAL A 83 -8.35 13.02 -7.93
C VAL A 83 -8.43 12.02 -9.09
N LEU A 84 -7.36 11.96 -9.87
CA LEU A 84 -7.17 10.93 -10.89
C LEU A 84 -5.98 10.05 -10.47
N ILE A 85 -6.25 8.77 -10.23
CA ILE A 85 -5.17 7.79 -10.02
C ILE A 85 -4.73 7.31 -11.40
N LEU A 86 -3.52 7.71 -11.79
CA LEU A 86 -2.94 7.27 -13.05
C LEU A 86 -2.30 5.88 -12.90
N PRO A 87 -2.45 4.99 -13.89
CA PRO A 87 -1.85 3.66 -13.83
C PRO A 87 -0.32 3.71 -13.94
N CYS A 88 0.24 4.80 -14.47
CA CYS A 88 1.67 5.07 -14.61
C CYS A 88 1.93 6.58 -14.72
N LYS A 89 3.20 6.97 -14.82
CA LYS A 89 3.64 8.35 -15.02
C LYS A 89 4.49 8.49 -16.29
N ARG A 90 4.66 9.74 -16.74
CA ARG A 90 5.61 10.09 -17.79
C ARG A 90 7.00 9.54 -17.45
N GLY A 91 7.64 8.92 -18.44
CA GLY A 91 8.95 8.29 -18.34
C GLY A 91 8.90 6.82 -17.92
N ASP A 92 7.76 6.31 -17.47
CA ASP A 92 7.64 4.89 -17.13
C ASP A 92 7.82 4.04 -18.39
N GLY A 93 8.56 2.95 -18.21
CA GLY A 93 8.67 1.90 -19.21
C GLY A 93 7.45 1.00 -19.12
N ILE A 94 6.81 0.72 -20.25
CA ILE A 94 5.68 -0.19 -20.34
C ILE A 94 5.95 -1.27 -21.38
N TYR A 95 5.36 -2.43 -21.19
CA TYR A 95 5.46 -3.59 -22.09
C TYR A 95 4.10 -3.83 -22.74
N ILE A 96 4.02 -3.64 -24.05
CA ILE A 96 2.79 -3.87 -24.81
C ILE A 96 2.87 -5.25 -25.46
N CYS A 97 1.86 -6.07 -25.21
CA CYS A 97 1.73 -7.41 -25.75
C CYS A 97 1.08 -7.39 -27.13
N GLY A 98 1.73 -7.99 -28.12
CA GLY A 98 1.22 -8.11 -29.48
C GLY A 98 1.96 -9.18 -30.27
N ALA A 99 1.23 -9.92 -31.10
CA ALA A 99 1.77 -11.02 -31.91
C ALA A 99 2.59 -12.06 -31.09
N GLY A 100 2.12 -12.39 -29.89
CA GLY A 100 2.75 -13.39 -29.01
C GLY A 100 4.05 -12.92 -28.33
N ARG A 101 4.38 -11.63 -28.35
CA ARG A 101 5.57 -11.05 -27.73
C ARG A 101 5.24 -9.76 -26.99
N ALA A 102 6.01 -9.48 -25.94
CA ALA A 102 6.01 -8.21 -25.22
C ALA A 102 7.09 -7.27 -25.76
N TRP A 103 6.72 -6.02 -26.07
CA TRP A 103 7.63 -5.00 -26.58
C TRP A 103 7.69 -3.83 -25.62
N ARG A 104 8.91 -3.37 -25.32
CA ARG A 104 9.13 -2.26 -24.39
C ARG A 104 8.98 -0.91 -25.09
N PHE A 105 8.23 -0.02 -24.46
CA PHE A 105 8.07 1.37 -24.85
C PHE A 105 8.17 2.30 -23.64
N TRP A 106 8.11 3.60 -23.89
CA TRP A 106 8.13 4.64 -22.85
C TRP A 106 6.92 5.55 -22.98
N VAL A 107 6.30 5.84 -21.84
CA VAL A 107 5.21 6.80 -21.73
C VAL A 107 5.80 8.21 -21.83
N THR A 108 5.41 8.97 -22.85
CA THR A 108 5.85 10.35 -23.04
C THR A 108 4.97 11.35 -22.33
N ASP A 109 3.67 11.05 -22.19
CA ASP A 109 2.72 11.90 -21.48
C ASP A 109 1.42 11.14 -21.16
N VAL A 110 0.64 11.66 -20.22
CA VAL A 110 -0.72 11.20 -19.93
C VAL A 110 -1.70 12.33 -20.23
N SER A 111 -2.64 12.09 -21.12
CA SER A 111 -3.55 13.13 -21.61
C SER A 111 -4.98 12.62 -21.72
N THR A 112 -5.90 13.54 -22.05
CA THR A 112 -7.31 13.22 -22.30
C THR A 112 -7.57 13.31 -23.80
N LEU A 113 -8.04 12.21 -24.40
CA LEU A 113 -8.46 12.15 -25.80
C LEU A 113 -9.90 11.65 -25.86
N ASN A 114 -10.80 12.43 -26.46
CA ASN A 114 -12.23 12.11 -26.56
C ASN A 114 -12.89 11.75 -25.21
N GLY A 115 -12.51 12.47 -24.15
CA GLY A 115 -13.04 12.26 -22.79
C GLY A 115 -12.48 11.03 -22.06
N ARG A 116 -11.46 10.35 -22.62
CA ARG A 116 -10.80 9.21 -21.99
C ARG A 116 -9.36 9.53 -21.64
N THR A 117 -8.88 8.99 -20.53
CA THR A 117 -7.46 9.03 -20.17
C THR A 117 -6.69 8.11 -21.10
N VAL A 118 -5.68 8.65 -21.77
CA VAL A 118 -4.80 7.91 -22.68
C VAL A 118 -3.34 8.12 -22.29
N LEU A 119 -2.53 7.10 -22.58
CA LEU A 119 -1.08 7.16 -22.46
C LEU A 119 -0.51 7.44 -23.85
N ASN A 120 0.33 8.47 -23.96
CA ASN A 120 1.10 8.74 -25.15
C ASN A 120 2.39 7.93 -25.07
N VAL A 121 2.65 7.11 -26.08
CA VAL A 121 3.71 6.11 -26.08
C VAL A 121 4.62 6.33 -27.26
N GLN A 122 5.92 6.55 -26.97
CA GLN A 122 6.91 6.86 -28.00
C GLN A 122 6.99 5.75 -29.05
N GLY A 123 6.80 6.10 -30.32
CA GLY A 123 6.90 5.16 -31.45
C GLY A 123 5.73 4.18 -31.59
N PHE A 124 4.73 4.24 -30.71
CA PHE A 124 3.54 3.38 -30.75
C PHE A 124 2.24 4.17 -30.98
N GLY A 125 2.16 5.42 -30.50
CA GLY A 125 0.96 6.25 -30.60
C GLY A 125 0.29 6.42 -29.25
N THR A 126 -1.03 6.23 -29.17
CA THR A 126 -1.80 6.31 -27.92
C THR A 126 -2.42 4.97 -27.56
N ILE A 127 -2.46 4.66 -26.27
CA ILE A 127 -3.22 3.52 -25.71
C ILE A 127 -4.18 4.03 -24.62
N ALA A 128 -5.26 3.30 -24.36
CA ALA A 128 -6.14 3.67 -23.27
C ALA A 128 -5.45 3.38 -21.93
N ALA A 129 -5.65 4.24 -20.93
CA ALA A 129 -5.16 3.96 -19.58
C ALA A 129 -5.71 2.63 -19.04
N ASP A 130 -6.95 2.29 -19.43
CA ASP A 130 -7.64 1.04 -19.06
C ASP A 130 -7.05 -0.23 -19.68
N ASP A 131 -6.11 -0.09 -20.62
CA ASP A 131 -5.39 -1.22 -21.25
C ASP A 131 -4.19 -1.69 -20.39
N ILE A 132 -3.76 -0.87 -19.42
CA ILE A 132 -2.77 -1.28 -18.42
C ILE A 132 -3.33 -2.44 -17.58
N GLY A 133 -2.52 -3.50 -17.43
CA GLY A 133 -2.91 -4.75 -16.78
C GLY A 133 -3.66 -5.73 -17.68
N LYS A 134 -3.97 -5.36 -18.94
CA LYS A 134 -4.69 -6.24 -19.90
C LYS A 134 -3.83 -6.56 -21.12
N THR A 135 -3.40 -5.53 -21.84
CA THR A 135 -2.60 -5.64 -23.06
C THR A 135 -1.30 -4.85 -22.97
N ALA A 136 -1.17 -4.00 -21.95
CA ALA A 136 0.05 -3.29 -21.60
C ALA A 136 0.37 -3.48 -20.11
N PHE A 137 1.64 -3.59 -19.73
CA PHE A 137 2.06 -3.91 -18.36
C PHE A 137 3.26 -3.06 -17.92
N LEU A 138 3.43 -2.85 -16.61
CA LEU A 138 4.52 -2.04 -16.06
C LEU A 138 5.82 -2.85 -15.91
N SER A 139 5.74 -4.17 -15.99
CA SER A 139 6.89 -5.07 -15.95
C SER A 139 6.86 -6.09 -17.08
N LEU A 140 8.05 -6.57 -17.46
CA LEU A 140 8.18 -7.64 -18.46
C LEU A 140 7.57 -8.94 -17.93
N GLU A 141 7.77 -9.24 -16.65
CA GLU A 141 7.27 -10.45 -16.01
C GLU A 141 5.73 -10.53 -16.06
N GLU A 142 5.02 -9.42 -15.78
CA GLU A 142 3.57 -9.36 -15.93
C GLU A 142 3.14 -9.56 -17.38
N ALA A 143 3.85 -8.96 -18.34
CA ALA A 143 3.56 -9.10 -19.75
C ALA A 143 3.76 -10.55 -20.25
N GLU A 144 4.86 -11.19 -19.85
CA GLU A 144 5.15 -12.59 -20.20
C GLU A 144 4.13 -13.55 -19.59
N ARG A 145 3.74 -13.34 -18.32
CA ARG A 145 2.69 -14.12 -17.67
C ARG A 145 1.35 -13.99 -18.41
N ALA A 146 0.96 -12.77 -18.78
CA ALA A 146 -0.28 -12.54 -19.53
C ALA A 146 -0.25 -13.19 -20.92
N LEU A 147 0.90 -13.19 -21.61
CA LEU A 147 1.07 -13.89 -22.89
C LEU A 147 0.96 -15.40 -22.74
N GLU A 148 1.49 -15.96 -21.66
CA GLU A 148 1.41 -17.40 -21.40
C GLU A 148 -0.02 -17.83 -21.07
N GLU A 149 -0.75 -17.02 -20.30
CA GLU A 149 -2.18 -17.23 -20.04
C GLU A 149 -3.00 -17.23 -21.33
N GLN A 150 -2.71 -16.34 -22.29
CA GLN A 150 -3.39 -16.30 -23.59
C GLN A 150 -3.11 -17.52 -24.48
N LYS A 151 -1.96 -18.19 -24.33
CA LYS A 151 -1.66 -19.43 -25.09
C LYS A 151 -2.45 -20.64 -24.60
N ASN A 152 -2.94 -20.58 -23.37
CA ASN A 152 -3.66 -21.68 -22.71
C ASN A 152 -5.19 -21.59 -22.86
N VAL A 153 -5.68 -20.69 -23.73
CA VAL A 153 -7.10 -20.46 -24.06
C VAL A 153 -7.36 -20.86 -25.50
#